data_AF-A0AAV6JI55-F1
#
_entry.id   AF-A0AAV6JI55-F1
#
_cell.length_a   1.000
_cell.length_b   1.000
_cell.length_c   1.000
_cell.angle_alpha   90.00
_cell.angle_beta   90.00
_cell.angle_gamma   90.00
#
_symmetry.space_group_name_H-M   'P 1'
#
loop_
_entity.id
_entity.type
_entity.pdbx_description
1 polymer ?
#
loop_
_entity_poly.entity_id
_entity_poly.type
_entity_poly.pdbx_seq_one_letter_code
_entity_poly.pdbx_strand_id
1 'polypeptide(L)'
;MAATGSSIHFIKKLVELMTPEELELINLDGYTAFRKIAGVGNVMISKLLFKKNPDLPNMWNQFGQLTLHHAAMLGQKHMVQYLLKITKERYTDKTI
;
A
#
# COMPACT_ATOMS: atom_id res chain seq x y z
N MET A 1 -6.58 9.91 11.90
CA MET A 1 -7.12 10.94 10.98
C MET A 1 -8.00 10.25 9.94
N ALA A 2 -9.28 10.61 9.87
CA ALA A 2 -10.15 10.18 8.77
C ALA A 2 -9.82 11.02 7.53
N ALA A 3 -9.55 10.38 6.38
CA ALA A 3 -9.42 11.11 5.13
C ALA A 3 -10.80 11.62 4.71
N THR A 4 -10.95 12.94 4.57
CA THR A 4 -12.19 13.54 4.04
C THR A 4 -12.29 13.22 2.55
N GLY A 5 -13.51 13.27 1.99
CA GLY A 5 -13.72 12.99 0.55
C GLY A 5 -12.87 13.87 -0.37
N SER A 6 -12.57 15.10 0.05
CA SER A 6 -11.70 16.03 -0.66
C SER A 6 -10.24 15.53 -0.74
N SER A 7 -9.69 15.02 0.37
CA SER A 7 -8.32 14.48 0.39
C SER A 7 -8.18 13.24 -0.51
N ILE A 8 -9.21 12.39 -0.57
CA ILE A 8 -9.21 11.20 -1.43
C ILE A 8 -9.22 11.61 -2.91
N HIS A 9 -10.01 12.62 -3.28
CA HIS A 9 -10.05 13.11 -4.66
C HIS A 9 -8.71 13.68 -5.10
N PHE A 10 -8.07 14.48 -4.25
CA PHE A 10 -6.74 15.04 -4.52
C PHE A 10 -5.70 13.94 -4.70
N ILE A 11 -5.66 12.95 -3.79
CA ILE A 11 -4.71 11.83 -3.89
C ILE A 11 -4.96 11.01 -5.15
N LYS A 12 -6.22 10.77 -5.53
CA LYS A 12 -6.54 10.08 -6.79
C LYS A 12 -5.96 10.83 -7.99
N LYS A 13 -6.10 12.16 -8.04
CA LYS A 13 -5.54 12.97 -9.13
C LYS A 13 -4.01 12.93 -9.14
N LEU A 14 -3.37 12.96 -7.99
CA LEU A 14 -1.92 12.82 -7.88
C LEU A 14 -1.45 11.46 -8.42
N VAL A 15 -2.10 10.36 -8.00
CA VAL A 15 -1.75 8.99 -8.44
C VAL A 15 -2.01 8.77 -9.94
N GLU A 16 -3.01 9.45 -10.51
CA GLU A 16 -3.25 9.45 -11.96
C GLU A 16 -2.05 10.02 -12.73
N LEU A 17 -1.41 11.07 -12.19
CA LEU A 17 -0.27 11.76 -12.82
C LEU A 17 1.08 11.05 -12.62
N MET A 18 1.23 10.23 -11.58
CA MET A 18 2.48 9.52 -11.30
C MET A 18 2.70 8.31 -12.19
N THR A 19 3.94 7.86 -12.38
CA THR A 19 4.24 6.53 -12.94
C THR A 19 4.21 5.44 -11.85
N PRO A 20 4.12 4.15 -12.21
CA PRO A 20 4.25 3.05 -11.25
C PRO A 20 5.57 3.10 -10.47
N GLU A 21 6.67 3.46 -11.12
CA GLU A 21 8.03 3.53 -10.55
C GLU A 21 8.15 4.70 -9.56
N GLU A 22 7.51 5.84 -9.86
CA GLU A 22 7.45 6.98 -8.93
C GLU A 22 6.72 6.64 -7.62
N LEU A 23 5.80 5.66 -7.64
CA LEU A 23 5.13 5.17 -6.43
C LEU A 23 6.03 4.29 -5.54
N GLU A 24 7.15 3.81 -6.07
CA GLU A 24 8.13 2.99 -5.35
C GLU A 24 9.15 3.84 -4.58
N LEU A 25 9.15 5.16 -4.78
CA LEU A 25 9.99 6.09 -4.05
C LEU A 25 9.79 5.94 -2.54
N ILE A 26 10.90 5.87 -1.82
CA ILE A 26 10.96 5.72 -0.37
C ILE A 26 11.30 7.05 0.31
N ASN A 27 10.73 7.28 1.49
CA ASN A 27 11.15 8.36 2.37
C ASN A 27 12.45 8.00 3.13
N LEU A 28 12.90 8.89 4.03
CA LEU A 28 14.09 8.67 4.88
C LEU A 28 14.01 7.44 5.78
N ASP A 29 12.80 6.95 6.09
CA ASP A 29 12.57 5.73 6.88
C ASP A 29 12.60 4.45 6.01
N GLY A 30 12.84 4.58 4.71
CA GLY A 30 12.78 3.47 3.76
C GLY A 30 11.36 3.03 3.43
N TYR A 31 10.36 3.89 3.61
CA TYR A 31 8.95 3.56 3.38
C TYR A 31 8.42 4.20 2.11
N THR A 32 7.76 3.39 1.29
CA THR A 32 6.90 3.89 0.21
C THR A 32 5.66 4.55 0.80
N ALA A 33 5.02 5.41 0.01
CA ALA A 33 3.72 5.99 0.36
C ALA A 33 2.70 4.91 0.76
N PHE A 34 2.70 3.78 0.04
CA PHE A 34 1.82 2.64 0.31
C PHE A 34 2.01 2.08 1.73
N ARG A 35 3.25 1.85 2.16
CA ARG A 35 3.54 1.33 3.50
C ARG A 35 3.11 2.29 4.60
N LYS A 36 3.31 3.61 4.41
CA LYS A 36 2.86 4.62 5.38
C LYS A 36 1.35 4.61 5.53
N ILE A 37 0.62 4.58 4.41
CA ILE A 37 -0.84 4.53 4.38
C ILE A 37 -1.38 3.23 5.00
N ALA A 38 -0.69 2.10 4.76
CA ALA A 38 -1.02 0.83 5.38
C ALA A 38 -0.86 0.87 6.91
N GLY A 39 0.18 1.52 7.42
CA GLY A 39 0.37 1.71 8.86
C GLY A 39 -0.70 2.59 9.52
N VAL A 40 -1.27 3.55 8.77
CA VAL A 40 -2.42 4.35 9.21
C VAL A 40 -3.74 3.57 9.11
N GLY A 41 -3.78 2.50 8.31
CA GLY A 41 -4.96 1.65 8.12
C GLY A 41 -5.96 2.16 7.07
N ASN A 42 -5.57 3.10 6.20
CA ASN A 42 -6.48 3.67 5.22
C ASN A 42 -6.60 2.78 3.96
N VAL A 43 -7.51 1.79 4.03
CA VAL A 43 -7.76 0.80 2.96
C VAL A 43 -8.16 1.47 1.64
N MET A 44 -8.88 2.59 1.68
CA MET A 44 -9.36 3.25 0.48
C MET A 44 -8.21 3.80 -0.35
N ILE A 45 -7.28 4.53 0.28
CA ILE A 45 -6.13 5.08 -0.42
C ILE A 45 -5.16 3.95 -0.83
N SER A 46 -4.97 2.93 0.01
CA SER A 46 -4.16 1.75 -0.38
C SER A 46 -4.69 1.08 -1.64
N LYS A 47 -6.01 0.96 -1.81
CA LYS A 47 -6.61 0.43 -3.06
C LYS A 47 -6.28 1.29 -4.29
N LEU A 48 -6.28 2.62 -4.14
CA LEU A 48 -5.93 3.54 -5.25
C LEU A 48 -4.48 3.34 -5.69
N LEU A 49 -3.56 3.26 -4.72
CA LEU A 49 -2.14 3.04 -5.00
C LEU A 49 -1.88 1.65 -5.59
N PHE A 50 -2.49 0.61 -5.01
CA PHE A 50 -2.37 -0.77 -5.51
C PHE A 50 -2.84 -0.91 -6.96
N LYS A 51 -3.93 -0.23 -7.34
CA LYS A 51 -4.43 -0.26 -8.72
C LYS A 51 -3.41 0.29 -9.72
N LYS A 52 -2.59 1.27 -9.31
CA LYS A 52 -1.58 1.89 -10.16
C LYS A 52 -0.30 1.06 -10.21
N ASN A 53 0.13 0.52 -9.06
CA ASN A 53 1.27 -0.40 -8.97
C ASN A 53 0.93 -1.58 -8.03
N PRO A 54 0.60 -2.77 -8.58
CA PRO A 54 0.30 -3.99 -7.82
C PRO A 54 1.49 -4.59 -7.06
N ASP A 55 2.71 -4.06 -7.25
CA ASP A 55 3.93 -4.61 -6.67
C ASP A 55 4.28 -4.01 -5.31
N LEU A 56 3.72 -2.82 -5.01
CA LEU A 56 3.90 -2.09 -3.76
C LEU A 56 3.70 -2.93 -2.48
N PRO A 57 2.69 -3.82 -2.36
CA PRO A 57 2.49 -4.60 -1.14
C PRO A 57 3.61 -5.62 -0.87
N ASN A 58 4.30 -6.06 -1.93
CA ASN A 58 5.29 -7.13 -1.90
C ASN A 58 6.73 -6.63 -1.82
N MET A 59 6.95 -5.32 -1.74
CA MET A 59 8.27 -4.75 -1.53
C MET A 59 8.75 -5.04 -0.10
N TRP A 60 9.98 -5.54 0.00
CA TRP A 60 10.65 -5.86 1.26
C TRP A 60 11.46 -4.64 1.69
N ASN A 61 11.42 -4.30 2.98
CA ASN A 61 12.39 -3.33 3.51
C ASN A 61 13.72 -4.01 3.84
N GLN A 62 14.72 -3.22 4.24
CA GLN A 62 16.05 -3.69 4.67
C GLN A 62 16.03 -4.69 5.85
N PHE A 63 14.92 -4.81 6.57
CA PHE A 63 14.72 -5.75 7.68
C PHE A 63 13.95 -7.01 7.26
N GLY A 64 13.72 -7.21 5.96
CA GLY A 64 12.97 -8.35 5.44
C GLY A 64 11.46 -8.31 5.73
N GLN A 65 10.91 -7.13 6.02
CA GLN A 65 9.51 -6.97 6.41
C GLN A 65 8.64 -6.43 5.26
N LEU A 66 7.61 -7.19 4.91
CA LEU A 66 6.48 -6.73 4.08
C LEU A 66 5.62 -5.64 4.75
N THR A 67 4.87 -4.91 3.93
CA THR A 67 3.84 -3.95 4.37
C THR A 67 2.81 -4.58 5.32
N LEU A 68 2.50 -5.88 5.13
CA LEU A 68 1.60 -6.63 6.02
C LEU A 68 2.08 -6.65 7.48
N HIS A 69 3.38 -6.87 7.71
CA HIS A 69 3.95 -6.88 9.07
C HIS A 69 3.79 -5.51 9.74
N HIS A 70 4.00 -4.44 8.97
CA HIS A 70 3.87 -3.08 9.48
C HIS A 70 2.42 -2.74 9.88
N ALA A 71 1.45 -3.12 9.03
CA ALA A 71 0.02 -2.93 9.34
C ALA A 71 -0.42 -3.75 10.56
N ALA A 72 0.08 -4.98 10.71
CA ALA A 72 -0.20 -5.84 11.86
C ALA A 72 0.39 -5.27 13.16
N MET A 73 1.63 -4.82 13.13
CA MET A 73 2.31 -4.19 14.27
C MET A 73 1.54 -2.97 14.79
N LEU A 74 0.89 -2.22 13.90
CA LEU A 74 0.11 -1.02 14.23
C LEU A 74 -1.38 -1.32 14.50
N GLY A 75 -1.78 -2.59 14.58
CA GLY A 75 -3.15 -2.99 14.93
C GLY A 75 -4.20 -2.72 13.85
N GLN A 76 -3.80 -2.53 12.58
CA GLN A 76 -4.70 -2.13 11.50
C GLN A 76 -5.48 -3.32 10.92
N LYS A 77 -6.42 -3.88 11.70
CA LYS A 77 -7.18 -5.10 11.37
C LYS A 77 -7.73 -5.16 9.94
N HIS A 78 -8.46 -4.12 9.50
CA HIS A 78 -9.06 -4.09 8.16
C HIS A 78 -8.02 -4.01 7.05
N MET A 79 -6.91 -3.30 7.29
CA MET A 79 -5.79 -3.25 6.34
C MET A 79 -5.10 -4.60 6.24
N VAL A 80 -4.85 -5.29 7.36
CA VAL A 80 -4.28 -6.63 7.37
C VAL A 80 -5.14 -7.60 6.56
N GLN A 81 -6.46 -7.58 6.74
CA GLN A 81 -7.38 -8.40 5.94
C GLN A 81 -7.30 -8.07 4.44
N TYR A 82 -7.24 -6.79 4.08
CA TYR A 82 -7.10 -6.36 2.69
C TYR A 82 -5.75 -6.83 2.08
N LEU A 83 -4.64 -6.61 2.80
CA LEU A 83 -3.30 -7.01 2.36
C LEU A 83 -3.20 -8.52 2.19
N LEU A 84 -3.75 -9.32 3.12
CA LEU A 84 -3.79 -10.78 3.00
C LEU A 84 -4.56 -11.27 1.77
N LYS A 85 -5.61 -10.55 1.36
CA LYS A 85 -6.38 -10.89 0.16
C LYS A 85 -5.55 -10.66 -1.11
N ILE A 86 -4.99 -9.46 -1.26
CA ILE A 86 -4.27 -9.07 -2.48
C ILE A 86 -2.91 -9.77 -2.63
N THR A 87 -2.27 -10.18 -1.52
CA THR A 87 -1.03 -10.95 -1.61
C THR A 87 -1.30 -12.38 -2.02
N LYS A 88 -2.34 -13.04 -1.45
CA LYS A 88 -2.73 -14.41 -1.82
C LYS A 88 -3.10 -14.54 -3.30
N GLU A 89 -3.92 -13.61 -3.82
CA GLU A 89 -4.36 -13.61 -5.24
C GLU A 89 -3.17 -13.58 -6.21
N ARG A 90 -2.09 -12.88 -5.85
CA ARG A 90 -0.90 -12.78 -6.72
C ARG A 90 -0.02 -14.03 -6.69
N TYR A 91 0.02 -14.76 -5.58
CA TYR A 91 0.73 -16.04 -5.54
C TYR A 91 0.00 -17.11 -6.36
N THR A 92 -1.33 -17.06 -6.43
CA THR A 92 -2.09 -17.98 -7.29
C THR A 92 -1.92 -17.67 -8.77
N ASP A 93 -1.82 -16.40 -9.18
CA ASP A 93 -1.61 -16.00 -10.58
C ASP A 93 -0.21 -16.31 -11.13
N LYS A 94 0.80 -16.47 -10.28
CA LYS A 94 2.18 -16.81 -10.68
C LYS A 94 2.43 -18.32 -10.90
N THR A 95 1.38 -19.15 -10.84
CA THR A 95 1.51 -20.62 -10.88
C THR A 95 0.81 -21.28 -12.09
N ILE A 96 0.75 -20.58 -13.23
CA ILE A 96 0.32 -21.16 -14.52
C ILE A 96 1.40 -20.90 -15.57
#